data_AF-A0A496PLG6-F1
#
_entry.id   AF-A0A496PLG6-F1
#
_cell.length_a   1.000
_cell.length_b   1.000
_cell.length_c   1.000
_cell.angle_alpha   90.00
_cell.angle_beta   90.00
_cell.angle_gamma   90.00
#
_symmetry.space_group_name_H-M   'P 1'
#
loop_
_entity.id
_entity.type
_entity.pdbx_description
1 polymer ?
#
loop_
_entity_poly.entity_id
_entity_poly.type
_entity_poly.pdbx_seq_one_letter_code
_entity_poly.pdbx_strand_id
1 'polypeptide(L)'
;MTQETGWDESHQVQWMSSPEFIEVVLMALEQQQRPAQSVHLVDLHHRPGAGVSVVLEAVPTDGEEPFFLGATTEPMDPAPEHVMVLSDREPGDGTELRRVLLWLHPYDPKLPGLALTSVPASVERIWGAGSPVTQLETLAYRPLRRAVLRATFKNGQRLYLKALHRDADSLHRRHSLLLEAGVPAPAPVGQTVHGVVALREAEGESLALAMSRVGTELPDAADLLALLDRLPHSLLTERRRESWSDRLPDYADAASVAFPSLQGRIVEVSQALTAQLAAVDPGPEEPVHGDLYEANVFVKGHRVSGLLDVDGAGPGYRVDDLACLLAHLAVLPQLDHRYQVVPRYAALLDEDFVRYLRGRGIAAAALHARVAAVVLTLVAGVHDEGHEDAEEVATQRVAIAEAQHRRAAVDLLTRA
;
A
#
# COMPACT_ATOMS: atom_id res chain seq x y z
N MET A 1 18.82 -4.63 15.19
CA MET A 1 19.96 -5.42 14.68
C MET A 1 19.62 -5.84 13.26
N THR A 2 20.02 -5.04 12.29
CA THR A 2 20.02 -5.42 10.88
C THR A 2 20.97 -6.61 10.73
N GLN A 3 20.46 -7.78 10.36
CA GLN A 3 21.33 -8.85 9.88
C GLN A 3 21.92 -8.36 8.57
N GLU A 4 23.24 -8.17 8.54
CA GLU A 4 23.97 -7.81 7.34
C GLU A 4 23.81 -8.94 6.31
N THR A 5 22.90 -8.74 5.36
CA THR A 5 23.00 -9.42 4.07
C THR A 5 24.37 -9.06 3.52
N GLY A 6 25.21 -10.04 3.14
CA GLY A 6 26.62 -9.83 2.73
C GLY A 6 26.87 -8.94 1.50
N TRP A 7 25.87 -8.18 1.06
CA TRP A 7 25.84 -7.27 -0.08
C TRP A 7 24.73 -6.22 0.11
N ASP A 8 24.99 -4.99 -0.36
CA ASP A 8 24.10 -3.83 -0.18
C ASP A 8 22.79 -3.93 -0.97
N GLU A 9 21.80 -3.11 -0.59
CA GLU A 9 20.44 -3.15 -1.16
C GLU A 9 20.39 -2.79 -2.65
N SER A 10 21.23 -1.85 -3.10
CA SER A 10 21.30 -1.47 -4.51
C SER A 10 21.78 -2.65 -5.37
N HIS A 11 22.80 -3.36 -4.89
CA HIS A 11 23.26 -4.59 -5.54
C HIS A 11 22.22 -5.71 -5.49
N GLN A 12 21.43 -5.82 -4.42
CA GLN A 12 20.33 -6.80 -4.36
C GLN A 12 19.27 -6.51 -5.44
N VAL A 13 18.84 -5.25 -5.58
CA VAL A 13 17.87 -4.85 -6.62
C VAL A 13 18.45 -5.13 -8.00
N GLN A 14 19.68 -4.68 -8.26
CA GLN A 14 20.34 -4.87 -9.55
C GLN A 14 20.43 -6.34 -9.92
N TRP A 15 20.89 -7.19 -9.00
CA TRP A 15 21.06 -8.63 -9.28
C TRP A 15 19.74 -9.37 -9.39
N MET A 16 18.76 -9.12 -8.50
CA MET A 16 17.44 -9.78 -8.57
C MET A 16 16.63 -9.39 -9.82
N SER A 17 17.03 -8.31 -10.50
CA SER A 17 16.47 -7.90 -11.79
C SER A 17 17.31 -8.36 -13.00
N SER A 18 18.43 -9.06 -12.78
CA SER A 18 19.41 -9.34 -13.83
C SER A 18 19.16 -10.68 -14.55
N PRO A 19 19.62 -10.82 -15.82
CA PRO A 19 19.58 -12.10 -16.52
C PRO A 19 20.32 -13.22 -15.79
N GLU A 20 21.41 -12.90 -15.09
CA GLU A 20 22.19 -13.89 -14.32
C GLU A 20 21.36 -14.51 -13.20
N PHE A 21 20.50 -13.73 -12.52
CA PHE A 21 19.59 -14.29 -11.52
C PHE A 21 18.56 -15.24 -12.15
N ILE A 22 18.05 -14.91 -13.33
CA ILE A 22 17.12 -15.77 -14.07
C ILE A 22 17.77 -17.11 -14.42
N GLU A 23 19.03 -17.11 -14.86
CA GLU A 23 19.79 -18.35 -15.11
C GLU A 23 19.96 -19.20 -13.85
N VAL A 24 20.24 -18.57 -12.70
CA VAL A 24 20.33 -19.26 -11.41
C VAL A 24 19.00 -19.90 -11.02
N VAL A 25 17.87 -19.21 -11.24
CA VAL A 25 16.54 -19.77 -10.96
C VAL A 25 16.24 -20.95 -11.88
N LEU A 26 16.56 -20.86 -13.18
CA LEU A 26 16.38 -21.98 -14.12
C LEU A 26 17.18 -23.22 -13.70
N MET A 27 18.45 -23.04 -13.29
CA MET A 27 19.27 -24.14 -12.78
C MET A 27 18.69 -24.75 -11.50
N ALA A 28 18.15 -23.93 -10.59
CA ALA A 28 17.52 -24.41 -9.36
C ALA A 28 16.25 -25.23 -9.64
N LEU A 29 15.44 -24.79 -10.61
CA LEU A 29 14.23 -25.49 -11.04
C LEU A 29 14.56 -26.87 -11.66
N GLU A 30 15.61 -26.95 -12.48
CA GLU A 30 16.12 -28.22 -13.02
C GLU A 30 16.50 -29.20 -11.90
N GLN A 31 17.22 -28.73 -10.89
CA GLN A 31 17.63 -29.55 -9.72
C GLN A 31 16.43 -30.06 -8.91
N GLN A 32 15.32 -29.33 -8.88
CA GLN A 32 14.07 -29.75 -8.22
C GLN A 32 13.16 -30.59 -9.11
N GLN A 33 13.63 -31.07 -10.26
CA GLN A 33 12.84 -31.86 -11.22
C GLN A 33 11.60 -31.12 -11.70
N ARG A 34 11.70 -29.79 -11.85
CA ARG A 34 10.65 -28.91 -12.39
C ARG A 34 11.22 -28.00 -13.49
N PRO A 35 11.74 -28.57 -14.59
CA PRO A 35 12.41 -27.81 -15.64
C PRO A 35 11.47 -26.76 -16.25
N ALA A 36 11.99 -25.56 -16.47
CA ALA A 36 11.29 -24.48 -17.17
C ALA A 36 12.06 -24.07 -18.42
N GLN A 37 11.33 -23.81 -19.50
CA GLN A 37 11.87 -23.27 -20.75
C GLN A 37 12.33 -21.82 -20.58
N SER A 38 11.56 -21.02 -19.83
CA SER A 38 11.88 -19.64 -19.52
C SER A 38 11.34 -19.24 -18.15
N VAL A 39 11.97 -18.22 -17.57
CA VAL A 39 11.51 -17.55 -16.34
C VAL A 39 11.52 -16.05 -16.59
N HIS A 40 10.46 -15.36 -16.18
CA HIS A 40 10.26 -13.93 -16.36
C HIS A 40 10.03 -13.26 -15.01
N LEU A 41 10.68 -12.12 -14.80
CA LEU A 41 10.40 -11.26 -13.65
C LEU A 41 9.05 -10.57 -13.87
N VAL A 42 8.11 -10.81 -12.95
CA VAL A 42 6.76 -10.23 -12.99
C VAL A 42 6.70 -8.96 -12.16
N ASP A 43 7.27 -8.99 -10.96
CA ASP A 43 7.21 -7.88 -10.03
C ASP A 43 8.44 -7.88 -9.10
N LEU A 44 8.87 -6.71 -8.66
CA LEU A 44 10.00 -6.50 -7.76
C LEU A 44 9.61 -5.53 -6.64
N HIS A 45 9.87 -5.94 -5.41
CA HIS A 45 9.62 -5.14 -4.22
C HIS A 45 10.91 -4.93 -3.44
N HIS A 46 11.39 -3.68 -3.40
CA HIS A 46 12.47 -3.26 -2.52
C HIS A 46 11.90 -2.77 -1.18
N ARG A 47 12.54 -3.19 -0.08
CA ARG A 47 12.15 -2.80 1.28
C ARG A 47 13.41 -2.39 2.06
N PRO A 48 13.59 -1.07 2.31
CA PRO A 48 14.70 -0.57 3.11
C PRO A 48 14.83 -1.32 4.44
N GLY A 49 16.02 -1.83 4.72
CA GLY A 49 16.38 -2.57 5.93
C GLY A 49 15.86 -4.02 6.01
N ALA A 50 15.13 -4.51 5.00
CA ALA A 50 14.58 -5.88 4.99
C ALA A 50 15.01 -6.72 3.78
N GLY A 51 15.44 -6.10 2.68
CA GLY A 51 15.86 -6.78 1.45
C GLY A 51 14.85 -6.65 0.32
N VAL A 52 15.10 -7.40 -0.76
CA VAL A 52 14.34 -7.39 -2.00
C VAL A 52 13.54 -8.69 -2.10
N SER A 53 12.32 -8.60 -2.60
CA SER A 53 11.51 -9.77 -2.97
C SER A 53 10.97 -9.61 -4.38
N VAL A 54 10.91 -10.70 -5.13
CA VAL A 54 10.41 -10.71 -6.51
C VAL A 54 9.34 -11.78 -6.70
N VAL A 55 8.48 -11.56 -7.68
CA VAL A 55 7.56 -12.56 -8.23
C VAL A 55 8.07 -12.93 -9.61
N LEU A 56 8.18 -14.23 -9.87
CA LEU A 56 8.62 -14.78 -11.14
C LEU A 56 7.53 -15.66 -11.74
N GLU A 57 7.40 -15.64 -13.06
CA GLU A 57 6.59 -16.57 -13.84
C GLU A 57 7.52 -17.53 -14.59
N ALA A 58 7.32 -18.83 -14.42
CA ALA A 58 8.07 -19.89 -15.07
C ALA A 58 7.19 -20.62 -16.09
N VAL A 59 7.69 -20.76 -17.32
CA VAL A 59 7.03 -21.52 -18.39
C VAL A 59 7.63 -22.94 -18.42
N PRO A 60 6.87 -24.00 -18.11
CA PRO A 60 7.37 -25.38 -18.08
C PRO A 60 7.88 -25.88 -19.43
N THR A 61 8.84 -26.82 -19.39
CA THR A 61 9.38 -27.44 -20.62
C THR A 61 8.44 -28.49 -21.24
N ASP A 62 7.52 -29.04 -20.46
CA ASP A 62 6.58 -30.09 -20.86
C ASP A 62 5.24 -29.58 -21.43
N GLY A 63 5.09 -28.26 -21.55
CA GLY A 63 3.88 -27.62 -22.06
C GLY A 63 2.74 -27.54 -21.05
N GLU A 64 3.01 -27.78 -19.76
CA GLU A 64 2.09 -27.45 -18.66
C GLU A 64 1.85 -25.93 -18.55
N GLU A 65 0.83 -25.55 -17.78
CA GLU A 65 0.51 -24.14 -17.53
C GLU A 65 1.67 -23.43 -16.79
N PRO A 66 1.90 -22.13 -17.08
CA PRO A 66 2.87 -21.34 -16.33
C PRO A 66 2.61 -21.38 -14.82
N PHE A 67 3.68 -21.42 -14.03
CA PHE A 67 3.61 -21.38 -12.56
C PHE A 67 4.44 -20.23 -12.00
N PHE A 68 4.06 -19.79 -10.80
CA PHE A 68 4.69 -18.64 -10.16
C PHE A 68 5.64 -19.04 -9.03
N LEU A 69 6.70 -18.28 -8.88
CA LEU A 69 7.68 -18.39 -7.79
C LEU A 69 7.76 -17.06 -7.05
N GLY A 70 8.05 -17.12 -5.76
CA GLY A 70 8.57 -15.96 -5.03
C GLY A 70 10.04 -16.18 -4.72
N ALA A 71 10.83 -15.12 -4.80
CA ALA A 71 12.22 -15.14 -4.33
C ALA A 71 12.52 -13.92 -3.45
N THR A 72 13.47 -14.04 -2.52
CA THR A 72 13.85 -12.92 -1.66
C THR A 72 15.25 -13.03 -1.09
N THR A 73 15.87 -11.87 -0.86
CA THR A 73 17.09 -11.72 -0.07
C THR A 73 16.81 -11.46 1.42
N GLU A 74 15.53 -11.32 1.82
CA GLU A 74 15.18 -11.12 3.24
C GLU A 74 15.67 -12.33 4.05
N PRO A 75 16.51 -12.10 5.07
CA PRO A 75 17.08 -13.19 5.83
C PRO A 75 15.98 -13.95 6.59
N MET A 76 16.07 -15.27 6.54
CA MET A 76 15.22 -16.19 7.27
C MET A 76 16.08 -17.35 7.73
N ASP A 77 16.32 -17.42 9.04
CA ASP A 77 17.15 -18.43 9.68
C ASP A 77 16.42 -19.03 10.90
N PRO A 78 16.20 -20.36 10.91
CA PRO A 78 16.46 -21.29 9.81
C PRO A 78 15.56 -21.03 8.59
N ALA A 79 16.03 -21.38 7.38
CA ALA A 79 15.18 -21.38 6.20
C ALA A 79 14.07 -22.44 6.34
N PRO A 80 12.81 -22.16 5.96
CA PRO A 80 11.73 -23.13 6.00
C PRO A 80 11.98 -24.31 5.06
N GLU A 81 11.52 -25.51 5.43
CA GLU A 81 11.81 -26.76 4.69
C GLU A 81 11.34 -26.75 3.23
N HIS A 82 10.27 -26.01 2.90
CA HIS A 82 9.72 -25.92 1.55
C HIS A 82 10.33 -24.79 0.70
N VAL A 83 11.33 -24.09 1.24
CA VAL A 83 12.02 -22.98 0.59
C VAL A 83 13.39 -23.46 0.14
N MET A 84 13.70 -23.26 -1.14
CA MET A 84 15.03 -23.50 -1.70
C MET A 84 15.97 -22.36 -1.28
N VAL A 85 17.18 -22.73 -0.85
CA VAL A 85 18.24 -21.77 -0.56
C VAL A 85 19.20 -21.76 -1.74
N LEU A 86 19.28 -20.62 -2.42
CA LEU A 86 20.26 -20.34 -3.46
C LEU A 86 21.41 -19.58 -2.79
N SER A 87 22.57 -20.20 -2.71
CA SER A 87 23.76 -19.59 -2.13
C SER A 87 24.90 -19.61 -3.13
N ASP A 88 25.51 -18.45 -3.38
CA ASP A 88 26.79 -18.36 -4.07
C ASP A 88 27.91 -18.10 -3.05
N ARG A 89 29.03 -18.81 -3.22
CA ARG A 89 30.24 -18.66 -2.40
C ARG A 89 31.38 -18.27 -3.33
N GLU A 90 32.06 -17.17 -3.03
CA GLU A 90 33.31 -16.90 -3.72
C GLU A 90 34.35 -17.98 -3.40
N PRO A 91 35.12 -18.46 -4.38
CA PRO A 91 36.23 -19.35 -4.10
C PRO A 91 37.34 -18.61 -3.34
N GLY A 92 37.42 -18.78 -2.01
CA GLY A 92 38.66 -18.47 -1.27
C GLY A 92 38.56 -17.93 0.15
N ASP A 93 37.44 -17.33 0.57
CA ASP A 93 37.35 -16.66 1.87
C ASP A 93 36.25 -17.21 2.82
N GLY A 94 35.34 -18.04 2.32
CA GLY A 94 34.28 -18.66 3.11
C GLY A 94 33.13 -17.73 3.46
N THR A 95 33.07 -16.54 2.87
CA THR A 95 31.98 -15.58 3.07
C THR A 95 30.84 -15.88 2.08
N GLU A 96 29.61 -16.10 2.57
CA GLU A 96 28.43 -16.22 1.69
C GLU A 96 28.17 -14.86 1.04
N LEU A 97 28.40 -14.73 -0.26
CA LEU A 97 28.26 -13.45 -0.95
C LEU A 97 26.80 -13.13 -1.26
N ARG A 98 26.00 -14.15 -1.60
CA ARG A 98 24.62 -13.99 -2.05
C ARG A 98 23.78 -15.14 -1.56
N ARG A 99 22.79 -14.85 -0.71
CA ARG A 99 21.79 -15.82 -0.23
C ARG A 99 20.41 -15.36 -0.66
N VAL A 100 19.73 -16.20 -1.44
CA VAL A 100 18.35 -15.99 -1.88
C VAL A 100 17.50 -17.19 -1.50
N LEU A 101 16.31 -16.90 -0.98
CA LEU A 101 15.30 -17.88 -0.65
C LEU A 101 14.26 -17.90 -1.77
N LEU A 102 13.99 -19.07 -2.35
CA LEU A 102 13.09 -19.28 -3.48
C LEU A 102 11.99 -20.28 -3.09
N TRP A 103 10.73 -19.98 -3.38
CA TRP A 103 9.59 -20.85 -3.09
C TRP A 103 8.59 -20.87 -4.24
N LEU A 104 7.83 -21.97 -4.34
CA LEU A 104 6.70 -22.10 -5.27
C LEU A 104 5.48 -21.38 -4.69
N HIS A 105 4.83 -20.52 -5.48
CA HIS A 105 3.50 -20.02 -5.14
C HIS A 105 2.50 -21.20 -5.14
N PRO A 106 1.56 -21.31 -4.18
CA PRO A 106 1.20 -20.33 -3.14
C PRO A 106 1.88 -20.55 -1.77
N TYR A 107 3.00 -21.27 -1.70
CA TYR A 107 3.69 -21.64 -0.45
C TYR A 107 4.67 -20.55 0.01
N ASP A 108 4.17 -19.33 0.16
CA ASP A 108 4.95 -18.24 0.73
C ASP A 108 5.24 -18.50 2.22
N PRO A 109 6.52 -18.52 2.64
CA PRO A 109 6.91 -18.94 3.98
C PRO A 109 6.41 -18.02 5.09
N LYS A 110 6.06 -16.79 4.76
CA LYS A 110 5.54 -15.79 5.72
C LYS A 110 4.04 -15.57 5.57
N LEU A 111 3.38 -16.19 4.58
CA LEU A 111 1.93 -16.13 4.37
C LEU A 111 1.30 -17.53 4.40
N PRO A 112 1.19 -18.17 5.59
CA PRO A 112 0.64 -19.53 5.70
C PRO A 112 -0.81 -19.63 5.19
N GLY A 113 -1.55 -18.52 5.21
CA GLY A 113 -2.91 -18.43 4.68
C GLY A 113 -3.01 -18.43 3.15
N LEU A 114 -1.92 -18.14 2.42
CA LEU A 114 -1.95 -17.94 0.97
C LEU A 114 -2.41 -19.20 0.22
N ALA A 115 -1.91 -20.38 0.61
CA ALA A 115 -2.35 -21.64 0.02
C ALA A 115 -3.85 -21.93 0.24
N LEU A 116 -4.44 -21.42 1.34
CA LEU A 116 -5.88 -21.58 1.61
C LEU A 116 -6.73 -20.66 0.73
N THR A 117 -6.20 -19.50 0.36
CA THR A 117 -6.91 -18.50 -0.44
C THR A 117 -6.74 -18.70 -1.94
N SER A 118 -5.62 -19.30 -2.38
CA SER A 118 -5.26 -19.44 -3.80
C SER A 118 -5.77 -20.73 -4.46
N VAL A 119 -6.43 -21.61 -3.71
CA VAL A 119 -6.95 -22.90 -4.23
C VAL A 119 -8.48 -22.92 -4.13
N PRO A 120 -9.23 -23.01 -5.25
CA PRO A 120 -10.71 -22.97 -5.24
C PRO A 120 -11.34 -23.95 -4.24
N ALA A 121 -10.88 -25.21 -4.21
CA ALA A 121 -11.41 -26.23 -3.29
C ALA A 121 -11.19 -25.87 -1.80
N SER A 122 -10.09 -25.19 -1.45
CA SER A 122 -9.85 -24.69 -0.10
C SER A 122 -10.80 -23.54 0.23
N VAL A 123 -10.98 -22.62 -0.71
CA VAL A 123 -11.88 -21.46 -0.55
C VAL A 123 -13.33 -21.91 -0.37
N GLU A 124 -13.80 -22.85 -1.19
CA GLU A 124 -15.15 -23.43 -1.09
C GLU A 124 -15.39 -24.09 0.26
N ARG A 125 -14.41 -24.88 0.72
CA ARG A 125 -14.48 -25.61 1.99
C ARG A 125 -14.52 -24.67 3.20
N ILE A 126 -13.77 -23.57 3.19
CA ILE A 126 -13.62 -22.69 4.35
C ILE A 126 -14.67 -21.57 4.34
N TRP A 127 -14.90 -20.92 3.19
CA TRP A 127 -15.73 -19.72 3.09
C TRP A 127 -16.92 -19.86 2.12
N GLY A 128 -17.05 -20.99 1.40
CA GLY A 128 -18.08 -21.14 0.38
C GLY A 128 -19.49 -21.39 0.89
N ALA A 129 -19.66 -21.80 2.16
CA ALA A 129 -20.97 -22.08 2.77
C ALA A 129 -21.89 -22.95 1.87
N GLY A 130 -21.32 -23.94 1.19
CA GLY A 130 -22.01 -24.84 0.26
C GLY A 130 -22.19 -24.32 -1.17
N SER A 131 -21.74 -23.11 -1.48
CA SER A 131 -21.70 -22.56 -2.84
C SER A 131 -20.32 -22.74 -3.47
N PRO A 132 -20.22 -23.24 -4.73
CA PRO A 132 -18.95 -23.39 -5.41
C PRO A 132 -18.39 -22.03 -5.86
N VAL A 133 -17.06 -21.96 -5.96
CA VAL A 133 -16.33 -20.81 -6.51
C VAL A 133 -16.41 -20.88 -8.03
N THR A 134 -16.84 -19.79 -8.66
CA THR A 134 -16.89 -19.65 -10.12
C THR A 134 -15.71 -18.86 -10.67
N GLN A 135 -15.08 -18.01 -9.84
CA GLN A 135 -13.89 -17.25 -10.21
C GLN A 135 -13.05 -17.00 -8.97
N LEU A 136 -11.74 -17.19 -9.10
CA LEU A 136 -10.76 -16.84 -8.08
C LEU A 136 -9.65 -16.03 -8.74
N GLU A 137 -9.42 -14.83 -8.24
CA GLU A 137 -8.51 -13.86 -8.86
C GLU A 137 -7.58 -13.26 -7.81
N THR A 138 -6.29 -13.22 -8.09
CA THR A 138 -5.32 -12.49 -7.27
C THR A 138 -5.37 -11.02 -7.63
N LEU A 139 -5.81 -10.18 -6.70
CA LEU A 139 -5.84 -8.73 -6.89
C LEU A 139 -4.51 -8.07 -6.54
N ALA A 140 -3.82 -8.61 -5.54
CA ALA A 140 -2.50 -8.13 -5.13
C ALA A 140 -1.74 -9.25 -4.43
N TYR A 141 -0.44 -9.33 -4.69
CA TYR A 141 0.47 -10.19 -3.95
C TYR A 141 1.78 -9.44 -3.73
N ARG A 142 2.13 -9.24 -2.46
CA ARG A 142 3.43 -8.72 -2.02
C ARG A 142 4.10 -9.83 -1.22
N PRO A 143 5.06 -10.57 -1.83
CA PRO A 143 5.86 -11.60 -1.18
C PRO A 143 6.22 -11.27 0.26
N LEU A 144 6.08 -12.26 1.14
CA LEU A 144 6.36 -12.21 2.57
C LEU A 144 5.52 -11.22 3.40
N ARG A 145 4.55 -10.54 2.80
CA ARG A 145 3.84 -9.42 3.43
C ARG A 145 2.34 -9.59 3.41
N ARG A 146 1.73 -9.67 2.23
CA ARG A 146 0.28 -9.82 2.09
C ARG A 146 -0.12 -10.32 0.70
N ALA A 147 -1.27 -10.96 0.62
CA ALA A 147 -1.98 -11.19 -0.63
C ALA A 147 -3.47 -10.85 -0.45
N VAL A 148 -4.10 -10.39 -1.51
CA VAL A 148 -5.54 -10.15 -1.57
C VAL A 148 -6.09 -10.88 -2.78
N LEU A 149 -7.03 -11.79 -2.54
CA LEU A 149 -7.72 -12.54 -3.59
C LEU A 149 -9.21 -12.25 -3.56
N ARG A 150 -9.83 -12.19 -4.73
CA ARG A 150 -11.27 -12.08 -4.90
C ARG A 150 -11.83 -13.44 -5.29
N ALA A 151 -12.72 -13.96 -4.45
CA ALA A 151 -13.49 -15.16 -4.73
C ALA A 151 -14.93 -14.77 -5.09
N THR A 152 -15.37 -15.17 -6.28
CA THR A 152 -16.78 -15.07 -6.71
C THR A 152 -17.41 -16.45 -6.65
N PHE A 153 -18.55 -16.56 -5.98
CA PHE A 153 -19.29 -17.80 -5.79
C PHE A 153 -20.51 -17.87 -6.72
N LYS A 154 -20.98 -19.08 -7.01
CA LYS A 154 -22.13 -19.33 -7.91
C LYS A 154 -23.43 -18.66 -7.47
N ASN A 155 -23.58 -18.40 -6.17
CA ASN A 155 -24.73 -17.69 -5.62
C ASN A 155 -24.65 -16.15 -5.80
N GLY A 156 -23.60 -15.64 -6.47
CA GLY A 156 -23.35 -14.21 -6.69
C GLY A 156 -22.57 -13.53 -5.56
N GLN A 157 -22.26 -14.23 -4.48
CA GLN A 157 -21.46 -13.67 -3.38
C GLN A 157 -20.02 -13.42 -3.85
N ARG A 158 -19.46 -12.29 -3.42
CA ARG A 158 -18.04 -11.96 -3.59
C ARG A 158 -17.39 -11.78 -2.23
N LEU A 159 -16.26 -12.46 -2.03
CA LEU A 159 -15.42 -12.35 -0.85
C LEU A 159 -14.02 -11.88 -1.24
N TYR A 160 -13.45 -11.03 -0.39
CA TYR A 160 -12.08 -10.58 -0.47
C TYR A 160 -11.28 -11.29 0.63
N LEU A 161 -10.34 -12.13 0.24
CA LEU A 161 -9.52 -12.95 1.11
C LEU A 161 -8.15 -12.29 1.24
N LYS A 162 -7.90 -11.65 2.39
CA LYS A 162 -6.65 -10.95 2.68
C LYS A 162 -5.76 -11.84 3.54
N ALA A 163 -4.79 -12.51 2.92
CA ALA A 163 -3.76 -13.28 3.61
C ALA A 163 -2.65 -12.34 4.07
N LEU A 164 -2.30 -12.38 5.34
CA LEU A 164 -1.37 -11.44 5.97
C LEU A 164 -0.26 -12.19 6.70
N HIS A 165 0.95 -11.61 6.68
CA HIS A 165 2.06 -12.14 7.47
C HIS A 165 1.84 -11.94 8.97
N ARG A 166 1.27 -10.79 9.32
CA ARG A 166 0.96 -10.37 10.68
C ARG A 166 -0.35 -9.60 10.71
N ASP A 167 -0.87 -9.35 11.90
CA ASP A 167 -1.97 -8.41 12.13
C ASP A 167 -3.35 -8.83 11.59
N ALA A 168 -3.56 -10.09 11.16
CA ALA A 168 -4.87 -10.55 10.69
C ALA A 168 -5.99 -10.37 11.73
N ASP A 169 -5.73 -10.74 12.99
CA ASP A 169 -6.69 -10.56 14.08
C ASP A 169 -6.94 -9.08 14.40
N SER A 170 -5.89 -8.26 14.30
CA SER A 170 -6.00 -6.81 14.49
C SER A 170 -6.83 -6.18 13.37
N LEU A 171 -6.64 -6.58 12.10
CA LEU A 171 -7.48 -6.13 10.99
C LEU A 171 -8.94 -6.57 11.17
N HIS A 172 -9.17 -7.84 11.51
CA HIS A 172 -10.52 -8.36 11.80
C HIS A 172 -11.21 -7.55 12.90
N ARG A 173 -10.48 -7.27 14.00
CA ARG A 173 -10.97 -6.44 15.10
C ARG A 173 -11.33 -5.04 14.63
N ARG A 174 -10.48 -4.37 13.85
CA ARG A 174 -10.76 -3.02 13.32
C ARG A 174 -12.06 -2.99 12.52
N HIS A 175 -12.26 -3.92 11.59
CA HIS A 175 -13.52 -4.01 10.85
C HIS A 175 -14.73 -4.21 11.78
N SER A 176 -14.60 -5.06 12.79
CA SER A 176 -15.67 -5.30 13.77
C SER A 176 -16.01 -4.02 14.56
N LEU A 177 -14.99 -3.30 15.05
CA LEU A 177 -15.17 -2.04 15.78
C LEU A 177 -15.87 -0.97 14.94
N LEU A 178 -15.47 -0.83 13.67
CA LEU A 178 -16.10 0.13 12.76
C LEU A 178 -17.59 -0.17 12.55
N LEU A 179 -17.92 -1.44 12.31
CA LEU A 179 -19.31 -1.86 12.10
C LEU A 179 -20.17 -1.68 13.36
N GLU A 180 -19.64 -2.00 14.54
CA GLU A 180 -20.30 -1.78 15.83
C GLU A 180 -20.59 -0.28 16.07
N ALA A 181 -19.70 0.60 15.60
CA ALA A 181 -19.86 2.05 15.65
C ALA A 181 -20.77 2.63 14.55
N GLY A 182 -21.32 1.79 13.66
CA GLY A 182 -22.12 2.23 12.52
C GLY A 182 -21.31 2.95 11.43
N VAL A 183 -19.99 2.75 11.41
CA VAL A 183 -19.11 3.18 10.31
C VAL A 183 -19.16 2.09 9.23
N PRO A 184 -19.56 2.42 7.99
CA PRO A 184 -19.65 1.42 6.93
C PRO A 184 -18.25 0.90 6.57
N ALA A 185 -18.07 -0.41 6.64
CA ALA A 185 -16.83 -1.10 6.27
C ALA A 185 -17.15 -2.52 5.76
N PRO A 186 -16.24 -3.18 5.03
CA PRO A 186 -16.37 -4.59 4.69
C PRO A 186 -16.64 -5.46 5.93
N ALA A 187 -17.68 -6.29 5.88
CA ALA A 187 -18.03 -7.17 6.99
C ALA A 187 -17.16 -8.43 7.00
N PRO A 188 -16.49 -8.76 8.13
CA PRO A 188 -15.76 -10.01 8.26
C PRO A 188 -16.68 -11.23 8.15
N VAL A 189 -16.18 -12.29 7.51
CA VAL A 189 -16.87 -13.58 7.38
C VAL A 189 -16.20 -14.58 8.32
N GLY A 190 -16.80 -14.73 9.50
CA GLY A 190 -16.27 -15.62 10.55
C GLY A 190 -15.03 -15.06 11.25
N GLN A 191 -14.28 -15.95 11.89
CA GLN A 191 -12.99 -15.64 12.51
C GLN A 191 -11.87 -15.68 11.47
N THR A 192 -10.69 -15.18 11.84
CA THR A 192 -9.47 -15.33 11.03
C THR A 192 -9.09 -16.80 10.90
N VAL A 193 -8.47 -17.16 9.78
CA VAL A 193 -8.02 -18.53 9.51
C VAL A 193 -6.59 -18.50 9.00
N HIS A 194 -5.63 -18.98 9.78
CA HIS A 194 -4.20 -19.01 9.40
C HIS A 194 -3.66 -17.68 8.83
N GLY A 195 -4.02 -16.56 9.47
CA GLY A 195 -3.59 -15.23 9.01
C GLY A 195 -4.43 -14.66 7.85
N VAL A 196 -5.55 -15.28 7.49
CA VAL A 196 -6.50 -14.79 6.49
C VAL A 196 -7.67 -14.08 7.16
N VAL A 197 -7.99 -12.88 6.67
CA VAL A 197 -9.26 -12.19 6.94
C VAL A 197 -10.12 -12.29 5.68
N ALA A 198 -11.29 -12.92 5.79
CA ALA A 198 -12.28 -12.93 4.72
C ALA A 198 -13.28 -11.79 4.94
N LEU A 199 -13.44 -10.93 3.95
CA LEU A 199 -14.29 -9.75 3.99
C LEU A 199 -15.36 -9.84 2.91
N ARG A 200 -16.59 -9.44 3.23
CA ARG A 200 -17.62 -9.20 2.21
C ARG A 200 -17.22 -8.01 1.36
N GLU A 201 -17.67 -8.02 0.11
CA GLU A 201 -17.56 -6.86 -0.76
C GLU A 201 -18.22 -5.61 -0.15
N ALA A 202 -17.55 -4.46 -0.26
CA ALA A 202 -18.12 -3.18 0.13
C ALA A 202 -19.19 -2.71 -0.87
N GLU A 203 -20.22 -2.04 -0.38
CA GLU A 203 -21.25 -1.48 -1.24
C GLU A 203 -20.77 -0.23 -1.98
N GLY A 204 -21.24 -0.05 -3.22
CA GLY A 204 -20.95 1.13 -4.03
C GLY A 204 -19.67 0.97 -4.84
N GLU A 205 -19.00 2.09 -5.08
CA GLU A 205 -17.74 2.15 -5.81
C GLU A 205 -16.75 3.10 -5.14
N SER A 206 -15.46 3.01 -5.47
CA SER A 206 -14.49 3.95 -4.92
C SER A 206 -14.79 5.40 -5.33
N LEU A 207 -14.48 6.34 -4.46
CA LEU A 207 -14.58 7.77 -4.73
C LEU A 207 -13.72 8.14 -5.95
N ALA A 208 -12.56 7.47 -6.13
CA ALA A 208 -11.77 7.55 -7.36
C ALA A 208 -12.63 7.29 -8.61
N LEU A 209 -13.29 6.12 -8.66
CA LEU A 209 -14.10 5.74 -9.83
C LEU A 209 -15.29 6.70 -10.03
N ALA A 210 -15.95 7.10 -8.94
CA ALA A 210 -17.04 8.08 -8.97
C ALA A 210 -16.61 9.42 -9.58
N MET A 211 -15.41 9.94 -9.22
CA MET A 211 -14.85 11.19 -9.75
C MET A 211 -14.47 11.09 -11.24
N SER A 212 -14.13 9.89 -11.73
CA SER A 212 -13.84 9.67 -13.16
C SER A 212 -15.08 9.78 -14.07
N ARG A 213 -16.29 9.78 -13.48
CA ARG A 213 -17.55 9.75 -14.21
C ARG A 213 -18.21 11.12 -14.22
N VAL A 214 -18.63 11.56 -15.40
CA VAL A 214 -19.32 12.84 -15.59
C VAL A 214 -20.69 12.79 -14.92
N GLY A 215 -21.00 13.80 -14.10
CA GLY A 215 -22.34 13.98 -13.51
C GLY A 215 -22.60 13.16 -12.24
N THR A 216 -21.61 12.46 -11.69
CA THR A 216 -21.74 11.79 -10.39
C THR A 216 -21.80 12.82 -9.27
N GLU A 217 -22.79 12.70 -8.38
CA GLU A 217 -22.81 13.45 -7.12
C GLU A 217 -21.77 12.86 -6.17
N LEU A 218 -20.85 13.71 -5.70
CA LEU A 218 -19.80 13.36 -4.77
C LEU A 218 -20.22 13.73 -3.33
N PRO A 219 -19.75 13.01 -2.29
CA PRO A 219 -19.96 13.42 -0.91
C PRO A 219 -19.35 14.81 -0.68
N ASP A 220 -19.95 15.62 0.19
CA ASP A 220 -19.34 16.89 0.59
C ASP A 220 -18.35 16.69 1.75
N ALA A 221 -17.68 17.78 2.15
CA ALA A 221 -16.76 17.74 3.28
C ALA A 221 -17.46 17.36 4.60
N ALA A 222 -18.73 17.74 4.78
CA ALA A 222 -19.48 17.43 5.99
C ALA A 222 -19.79 15.93 6.09
N ASP A 223 -20.11 15.27 4.98
CA ASP A 223 -20.31 13.82 4.92
C ASP A 223 -19.03 13.05 5.30
N LEU A 224 -17.87 13.49 4.78
CA LEU A 224 -16.57 12.90 5.10
C LEU A 224 -16.19 13.15 6.56
N LEU A 225 -16.36 14.37 7.07
CA LEU A 225 -16.05 14.70 8.46
C LEU A 225 -16.97 13.94 9.43
N ALA A 226 -18.27 13.87 9.15
CA ALA A 226 -19.23 13.13 9.97
C ALA A 226 -18.97 11.61 9.97
N LEU A 227 -18.39 11.07 8.90
CA LEU A 227 -17.90 9.70 8.89
C LEU A 227 -16.69 9.53 9.81
N LEU A 228 -15.68 10.40 9.69
CA LEU A 228 -14.47 10.31 10.48
C LEU A 228 -14.75 10.57 11.99
N ASP A 229 -15.69 11.46 12.32
CA ASP A 229 -16.14 11.72 13.69
C ASP A 229 -16.84 10.50 14.33
N ARG A 230 -17.31 9.53 13.53
CA ARG A 230 -17.88 8.26 14.01
C ARG A 230 -16.84 7.17 14.25
N LEU A 231 -15.57 7.40 13.91
CA LEU A 231 -14.51 6.43 14.22
C LEU A 231 -14.48 6.17 15.74
N PRO A 232 -14.58 4.91 16.19
CA PRO A 232 -14.77 4.62 17.60
C PRO A 232 -13.49 4.87 18.40
N HIS A 233 -13.64 5.43 19.60
CA HIS A 233 -12.54 5.65 20.55
C HIS A 233 -11.77 4.37 20.91
N SER A 234 -12.38 3.19 20.78
CA SER A 234 -11.69 1.91 20.98
C SER A 234 -10.54 1.66 20.00
N LEU A 235 -10.46 2.39 18.88
CA LEU A 235 -9.29 2.38 18.00
C LEU A 235 -8.04 2.98 18.68
N LEU A 236 -8.19 3.81 19.71
CA LEU A 236 -7.05 4.33 20.47
C LEU A 236 -6.28 3.23 21.23
N THR A 237 -6.86 2.03 21.38
CA THR A 237 -6.15 0.89 21.97
C THR A 237 -5.33 0.11 20.95
N GLU A 238 -5.45 0.42 19.66
CA GLU A 238 -4.63 -0.17 18.61
C GLU A 238 -3.21 0.40 18.63
N ARG A 239 -2.27 -0.30 17.99
CA ARG A 239 -0.90 0.20 17.84
C ARG A 239 -0.91 1.47 16.98
N ARG A 240 -0.34 2.57 17.50
CA ARG A 240 -0.04 3.78 16.69
C ARG A 240 0.82 3.40 15.49
N ARG A 241 0.44 3.89 14.32
CA ARG A 241 1.26 3.84 13.11
C ARG A 241 1.69 5.25 12.77
N GLU A 242 2.94 5.39 12.33
CA GLU A 242 3.44 6.65 11.81
C GLU A 242 2.64 7.04 10.56
N SER A 243 2.24 8.30 10.48
CA SER A 243 1.59 8.83 9.29
C SER A 243 2.57 8.89 8.11
N TRP A 244 2.05 9.19 6.93
CA TRP A 244 2.88 9.50 5.76
C TRP A 244 3.79 10.71 6.01
N SER A 245 3.29 11.72 6.73
CA SER A 245 4.05 12.93 7.08
C SER A 245 5.16 12.65 8.11
N ASP A 246 4.92 11.73 9.07
CA ASP A 246 5.93 11.29 10.04
C ASP A 246 7.11 10.58 9.34
N ARG A 247 6.85 9.84 8.25
CA ARG A 247 7.85 9.08 7.48
C ARG A 247 8.42 9.85 6.29
N LEU A 248 8.21 11.17 6.21
CA LEU A 248 8.65 12.01 5.09
C LEU A 248 10.13 11.80 4.71
N PRO A 249 11.11 11.72 5.64
CA PRO A 249 12.51 11.53 5.29
C PRO A 249 12.76 10.24 4.51
N ASP A 250 12.21 9.12 4.96
CA ASP A 250 12.40 7.81 4.32
C ASP A 250 11.88 7.81 2.86
N TYR A 251 10.73 8.45 2.64
CA TYR A 251 10.15 8.55 1.30
C TYR A 251 10.87 9.56 0.41
N ALA A 252 11.42 10.63 0.98
CA ALA A 252 12.23 11.59 0.23
C ALA A 252 13.56 10.95 -0.23
N ASP A 253 14.15 10.09 0.60
CA ASP A 253 15.34 9.32 0.22
C ASP A 253 15.01 8.34 -0.92
N ALA A 254 13.92 7.58 -0.80
CA ALA A 254 13.46 6.70 -1.87
C ALA A 254 13.17 7.45 -3.18
N ALA A 255 12.50 8.61 -3.11
CA ALA A 255 12.22 9.44 -4.27
C ALA A 255 13.49 10.02 -4.91
N SER A 256 14.50 10.35 -4.10
CA SER A 256 15.81 10.83 -4.59
C SER A 256 16.60 9.75 -5.32
N VAL A 257 16.49 8.50 -4.88
CA VAL A 257 17.08 7.34 -5.55
C VAL A 257 16.35 7.06 -6.87
N ALA A 258 15.01 7.13 -6.86
CA ALA A 258 14.20 6.91 -8.05
C ALA A 258 14.38 8.00 -9.12
N PHE A 259 14.52 9.27 -8.70
CA PHE A 259 14.64 10.43 -9.61
C PHE A 259 15.89 11.28 -9.31
N PRO A 260 17.10 10.82 -9.69
CA PRO A 260 18.35 11.52 -9.36
C PRO A 260 18.42 12.97 -9.87
N SER A 261 17.75 13.29 -10.98
CA SER A 261 17.71 14.67 -11.51
C SER A 261 16.96 15.64 -10.59
N LEU A 262 16.03 15.12 -9.79
CA LEU A 262 15.18 15.88 -8.87
C LEU A 262 15.73 15.87 -7.44
N GLN A 263 16.77 15.09 -7.14
CA GLN A 263 17.33 14.88 -5.79
C GLN A 263 17.52 16.21 -5.03
N GLY A 264 18.14 17.21 -5.66
CA GLY A 264 18.39 18.51 -4.99
C GLY A 264 17.10 19.19 -4.52
N ARG A 265 16.06 19.18 -5.37
CA ARG A 265 14.74 19.77 -5.06
C ARG A 265 14.01 18.97 -3.98
N ILE A 266 14.05 17.63 -4.07
CA ILE A 266 13.41 16.73 -3.11
C ILE A 266 14.01 16.90 -1.72
N VAL A 267 15.35 16.94 -1.62
CA VAL A 267 16.07 17.15 -0.36
C VAL A 267 15.74 18.52 0.24
N GLU A 268 15.76 19.58 -0.57
CA GLU A 268 15.45 20.95 -0.13
C GLU A 268 14.02 21.04 0.44
N VAL A 269 13.01 20.56 -0.31
CA VAL A 269 11.62 20.63 0.12
C VAL A 269 11.35 19.72 1.33
N SER A 270 11.97 18.54 1.40
CA SER A 270 11.85 17.62 2.54
C SER A 270 12.38 18.23 3.84
N GLN A 271 13.56 18.87 3.79
CA GLN A 271 14.14 19.55 4.93
C GLN A 271 13.28 20.73 5.40
N ALA A 272 12.80 21.55 4.46
CA ALA A 272 11.93 22.68 4.76
C ALA A 272 10.59 22.23 5.37
N LEU A 273 9.99 21.16 4.83
CA LEU A 273 8.75 20.57 5.35
C LEU A 273 8.95 19.94 6.72
N THR A 274 10.06 19.27 6.98
CA THR A 274 10.37 18.68 8.29
C THR A 274 10.40 19.77 9.37
N ALA A 275 11.08 20.90 9.10
CA ALA A 275 11.10 22.03 10.01
C ALA A 275 9.70 22.67 10.20
N GLN A 276 8.92 22.76 9.12
CA GLN A 276 7.58 23.32 9.16
C GLN A 276 6.59 22.44 9.94
N LEU A 277 6.63 21.13 9.74
CA LEU A 277 5.81 20.13 10.44
C LEU A 277 6.10 20.16 11.94
N ALA A 278 7.37 20.33 12.34
CA ALA A 278 7.75 20.48 13.74
C ALA A 278 7.23 21.79 14.39
N ALA A 279 6.93 22.82 13.59
CA ALA A 279 6.46 24.12 14.06
C ALA A 279 4.92 24.25 14.12
N VAL A 280 4.16 23.26 13.62
CA VAL A 280 2.70 23.29 13.58
C VAL A 280 2.10 22.22 14.49
N ASP A 281 1.17 22.64 15.34
CA ASP A 281 0.37 21.73 16.16
C ASP A 281 -0.60 20.92 15.28
N PRO A 282 -0.51 19.57 15.26
CA PRO A 282 -1.47 18.73 14.54
C PRO A 282 -2.86 18.66 15.19
N GLY A 283 -3.00 19.14 16.43
CA GLY A 283 -4.17 18.93 17.26
C GLY A 283 -4.04 17.69 18.15
N PRO A 284 -5.13 17.33 18.87
CA PRO A 284 -5.11 16.19 19.78
C PRO A 284 -5.00 14.86 19.04
N GLU A 285 -4.42 13.87 19.70
CA GLU A 285 -4.49 12.48 19.23
C GLU A 285 -5.94 11.97 19.33
N GLU A 286 -6.43 11.37 18.25
CA GLU A 286 -7.79 10.85 18.12
C GLU A 286 -7.82 9.60 17.21
N PRO A 287 -8.94 8.86 17.16
CA PRO A 287 -9.12 7.80 16.17
C PRO A 287 -9.02 8.34 14.74
N VAL A 288 -8.15 7.73 13.95
CA VAL A 288 -7.97 8.02 12.52
C VAL A 288 -8.08 6.76 11.68
N HIS A 289 -8.33 6.93 10.39
CA HIS A 289 -8.21 5.87 9.38
C HIS A 289 -6.75 5.48 9.17
N GLY A 290 -5.85 6.47 9.15
CA GLY A 290 -4.41 6.29 8.98
C GLY A 290 -3.94 6.06 7.53
N ASP A 291 -4.86 6.09 6.56
CA ASP A 291 -4.58 5.98 5.12
C ASP A 291 -5.81 6.42 4.27
N LEU A 292 -6.39 7.57 4.62
CA LEU A 292 -7.63 8.04 4.00
C LEU A 292 -7.37 8.71 2.64
N TYR A 293 -7.52 7.96 1.55
CA TYR A 293 -7.51 8.50 0.20
C TYR A 293 -8.70 7.99 -0.63
N GLU A 294 -8.89 8.54 -1.83
CA GLU A 294 -10.11 8.36 -2.64
C GLU A 294 -10.37 6.91 -3.09
N ALA A 295 -9.36 6.04 -3.12
CA ALA A 295 -9.61 4.62 -3.42
C ALA A 295 -10.14 3.85 -2.20
N ASN A 296 -9.86 4.33 -0.99
CA ASN A 296 -10.29 3.73 0.27
C ASN A 296 -11.67 4.20 0.74
N VAL A 297 -12.20 5.28 0.15
CA VAL A 297 -13.56 5.76 0.41
C VAL A 297 -14.50 5.24 -0.66
N PHE A 298 -15.51 4.47 -0.27
CA PHE A 298 -16.55 3.97 -1.17
C PHE A 298 -17.82 4.81 -1.07
N VAL A 299 -18.47 5.05 -2.20
CA VAL A 299 -19.65 5.90 -2.32
C VAL A 299 -20.79 5.21 -3.09
N LYS A 300 -22.02 5.59 -2.75
CA LYS A 300 -23.24 5.22 -3.46
C LYS A 300 -24.07 6.48 -3.68
N GLY A 301 -23.88 7.10 -4.86
CA GLY A 301 -24.26 8.49 -5.08
C GLY A 301 -23.46 9.41 -4.15
N HIS A 302 -24.11 10.41 -3.57
CA HIS A 302 -23.47 11.37 -2.66
C HIS A 302 -23.13 10.83 -1.26
N ARG A 303 -23.45 9.58 -0.93
CA ARG A 303 -23.25 9.03 0.43
C ARG A 303 -22.05 8.10 0.47
N VAL A 304 -21.23 8.24 1.52
CA VAL A 304 -20.19 7.26 1.83
C VAL A 304 -20.84 5.93 2.24
N SER A 305 -20.48 4.87 1.53
CA SER A 305 -21.00 3.50 1.69
C SER A 305 -19.96 2.49 2.16
N GLY A 306 -18.70 2.88 2.29
CA GLY A 306 -17.66 2.01 2.84
C GLY A 306 -16.32 2.73 3.09
N LEU A 307 -15.58 2.24 4.08
CA LEU A 307 -14.16 2.52 4.30
C LEU A 307 -13.35 1.22 4.13
N LEU A 308 -12.35 1.25 3.26
CA LEU A 308 -11.44 0.15 2.96
C LEU A 308 -10.04 0.38 3.52
N ASP A 309 -9.20 -0.65 3.47
CA ASP A 309 -7.79 -0.65 3.93
C ASP A 309 -7.61 -0.02 5.33
N VAL A 310 -8.50 -0.40 6.24
CA VAL A 310 -8.50 0.06 7.64
C VAL A 310 -7.37 -0.55 8.46
N ASP A 311 -6.40 -1.21 7.83
CA ASP A 311 -5.20 -1.74 8.47
C ASP A 311 -4.47 -0.65 9.25
N GLY A 312 -4.48 0.59 8.74
CA GLY A 312 -3.90 1.78 9.35
C GLY A 312 -4.63 2.30 10.58
N ALA A 313 -5.90 1.94 10.79
CA ALA A 313 -6.76 2.65 11.73
C ALA A 313 -6.32 2.47 13.19
N GLY A 314 -6.30 3.57 13.94
CA GLY A 314 -5.70 3.60 15.27
C GLY A 314 -5.54 5.02 15.81
N PRO A 315 -4.67 5.21 16.83
CA PRO A 315 -4.29 6.54 17.30
C PRO A 315 -3.53 7.33 16.22
N GLY A 316 -3.91 8.59 16.01
CA GLY A 316 -3.23 9.53 15.11
C GLY A 316 -3.87 10.92 15.17
N TYR A 317 -3.64 11.74 14.15
CA TYR A 317 -4.18 13.10 14.09
C TYR A 317 -5.15 13.27 12.93
N ARG A 318 -6.34 13.86 13.17
CA ARG A 318 -7.34 14.07 12.11
C ARG A 318 -6.79 14.81 10.90
N VAL A 319 -5.89 15.77 11.13
CA VAL A 319 -5.26 16.53 10.06
C VAL A 319 -4.45 15.65 9.09
N ASP A 320 -3.91 14.51 9.53
CA ASP A 320 -3.18 13.58 8.65
C ASP A 320 -4.12 12.85 7.68
N ASP A 321 -5.31 12.41 8.14
CA ASP A 321 -6.32 11.81 7.25
C ASP A 321 -6.83 12.80 6.20
N LEU A 322 -7.13 14.04 6.62
CA LEU A 322 -7.59 15.10 5.71
C LEU A 322 -6.50 15.48 4.70
N ALA A 323 -5.24 15.56 5.16
CA ALA A 323 -4.10 15.84 4.31
C ALA A 323 -3.83 14.71 3.31
N CYS A 324 -3.95 13.46 3.73
CA CYS A 324 -3.79 12.29 2.87
C CYS A 324 -4.78 12.35 1.70
N LEU A 325 -6.07 12.59 1.99
CA LEU A 325 -7.08 12.71 0.96
C LEU A 325 -6.78 13.85 -0.02
N LEU A 326 -6.50 15.06 0.49
CA LEU A 326 -6.20 16.21 -0.36
C LEU A 326 -4.94 16.02 -1.21
N ALA A 327 -3.92 15.36 -0.66
CA ALA A 327 -2.68 15.09 -1.39
C ALA A 327 -2.88 14.13 -2.56
N HIS A 328 -3.63 13.05 -2.36
CA HIS A 328 -3.96 12.15 -3.45
C HIS A 328 -4.84 12.83 -4.50
N LEU A 329 -5.85 13.62 -4.09
CA LEU A 329 -6.65 14.42 -5.02
C LEU A 329 -5.80 15.43 -5.82
N ALA A 330 -4.74 15.97 -5.23
CA ALA A 330 -3.86 16.93 -5.92
C ALA A 330 -3.07 16.30 -7.08
N VAL A 331 -2.70 15.01 -6.97
CA VAL A 331 -1.94 14.30 -8.01
C VAL A 331 -2.83 13.47 -8.94
N LEU A 332 -4.05 13.15 -8.53
CA LEU A 332 -4.98 12.31 -9.28
C LEU A 332 -5.24 12.74 -10.74
N PRO A 333 -5.34 14.05 -11.08
CA PRO A 333 -5.51 14.50 -12.47
C PRO A 333 -4.37 14.10 -13.41
N GLN A 334 -3.18 13.77 -12.87
CA GLN A 334 -2.04 13.31 -13.66
C GLN A 334 -2.21 11.86 -14.13
N LEU A 335 -3.06 11.07 -13.46
CA LEU A 335 -3.25 9.66 -13.79
C LEU A 335 -4.15 9.45 -15.01
N ASP A 336 -5.18 10.29 -15.17
CA ASP A 336 -6.16 10.14 -16.26
C ASP A 336 -6.95 11.43 -16.50
N HIS A 337 -7.15 11.79 -17.77
CA HIS A 337 -7.95 12.93 -18.21
C HIS A 337 -9.41 12.92 -17.73
N ARG A 338 -9.95 11.77 -17.28
CA ARG A 338 -11.31 11.64 -16.73
C ARG A 338 -11.50 12.35 -15.40
N TYR A 339 -10.42 12.68 -14.68
CA TYR A 339 -10.46 13.33 -13.37
C TYR A 339 -10.67 14.86 -13.42
N GLN A 340 -11.39 15.39 -14.41
CA GLN A 340 -11.54 16.84 -14.63
C GLN A 340 -12.26 17.56 -13.48
N VAL A 341 -13.09 16.85 -12.72
CA VAL A 341 -13.83 17.42 -11.57
C VAL A 341 -12.96 17.58 -10.33
N VAL A 342 -11.85 16.85 -10.25
CA VAL A 342 -11.04 16.70 -9.05
C VAL A 342 -10.45 18.03 -8.57
N PRO A 343 -9.87 18.91 -9.41
CA PRO A 343 -9.31 20.18 -8.92
C PRO A 343 -10.35 21.06 -8.22
N ARG A 344 -11.56 21.14 -8.76
CA ARG A 344 -12.66 21.91 -8.15
C ARG A 344 -13.14 21.27 -6.85
N TYR A 345 -13.28 19.95 -6.84
CA TYR A 345 -13.71 19.22 -5.66
C TYR A 345 -12.68 19.32 -4.51
N ALA A 346 -11.40 19.14 -4.82
CA ALA A 346 -10.30 19.29 -3.86
C ALA A 346 -10.26 20.70 -3.25
N ALA A 347 -10.48 21.75 -4.05
CA ALA A 347 -10.55 23.12 -3.54
C ALA A 347 -11.71 23.34 -2.55
N LEU A 348 -12.89 22.77 -2.82
CA LEU A 348 -14.03 22.84 -1.90
C LEU A 348 -13.75 22.10 -0.58
N LEU A 349 -13.20 20.88 -0.67
CA LEU A 349 -12.81 20.12 0.51
C LEU A 349 -11.75 20.84 1.34
N ASP A 350 -10.74 21.42 0.68
CA ASP A 350 -9.68 22.18 1.33
C ASP A 350 -10.22 23.37 2.14
N GLU A 351 -11.10 24.18 1.55
CA GLU A 351 -11.73 25.31 2.25
C GLU A 351 -12.53 24.86 3.48
N ASP A 352 -13.29 23.78 3.35
CA ASP A 352 -14.14 23.25 4.42
C ASP A 352 -13.32 22.56 5.53
N PHE A 353 -12.27 21.82 5.17
CA PHE A 353 -11.35 21.21 6.11
C PHE A 353 -10.56 22.27 6.89
N VAL A 354 -10.10 23.33 6.22
CA VAL A 354 -9.49 24.48 6.91
C VAL A 354 -10.45 25.10 7.90
N ARG A 355 -11.74 25.27 7.53
CA ARG A 355 -12.76 25.81 8.45
C ARG A 355 -12.98 24.88 9.65
N TYR A 356 -13.09 23.58 9.42
CA TYR A 356 -13.23 22.56 10.47
C TYR A 356 -12.05 22.60 11.45
N LEU A 357 -10.82 22.59 10.94
CA LEU A 357 -9.59 22.61 11.75
C LEU A 357 -9.46 23.92 12.55
N ARG A 358 -9.75 25.07 11.94
CA ARG A 358 -9.76 26.37 12.66
C ARG A 358 -10.77 26.38 13.80
N GLY A 359 -11.95 25.79 13.61
CA GLY A 359 -12.94 25.60 14.68
C GLY A 359 -12.43 24.78 15.87
N ARG A 360 -11.39 23.95 15.65
CA ARG A 360 -10.69 23.15 16.67
C ARG A 360 -9.38 23.78 17.15
N GLY A 361 -9.06 25.01 16.75
CA GLY A 361 -7.82 25.71 17.12
C GLY A 361 -6.59 25.30 16.30
N ILE A 362 -6.74 24.47 15.26
CA ILE A 362 -5.64 23.95 14.44
C ILE A 362 -5.38 24.90 13.25
N ALA A 363 -4.11 25.08 12.88
CA ALA A 363 -3.71 25.95 11.77
C ALA A 363 -4.12 25.39 10.41
N ALA A 364 -4.43 26.27 9.45
CA ALA A 364 -4.41 25.88 8.03
C ALA A 364 -3.02 25.37 7.61
N ALA A 365 -1.95 25.98 8.14
CA ALA A 365 -0.58 25.54 7.91
C ALA A 365 -0.32 24.07 8.31
N ALA A 366 -1.02 23.55 9.32
CA ALA A 366 -0.89 22.15 9.75
C ALA A 366 -1.40 21.18 8.69
N LEU A 367 -2.49 21.56 8.00
CA LEU A 367 -3.06 20.81 6.88
C LEU A 367 -2.15 20.89 5.66
N HIS A 368 -1.84 22.10 5.18
CA HIS A 368 -1.12 22.26 3.92
C HIS A 368 0.33 21.74 3.98
N ALA A 369 1.01 21.84 5.14
CA ALA A 369 2.34 21.23 5.31
C ALA A 369 2.27 19.69 5.21
N ARG A 370 1.21 19.07 5.74
CA ARG A 370 0.99 17.62 5.62
C ARG A 370 0.58 17.21 4.22
N VAL A 371 -0.25 18.01 3.54
CA VAL A 371 -0.59 17.79 2.11
C VAL A 371 0.70 17.78 1.29
N ALA A 372 1.57 18.79 1.47
CA ALA A 372 2.86 18.87 0.80
C ALA A 372 3.75 17.64 1.09
N ALA A 373 3.84 17.23 2.35
CA ALA A 373 4.61 16.06 2.76
C ALA A 373 4.09 14.77 2.11
N VAL A 374 2.77 14.54 2.14
CA VAL A 374 2.16 13.36 1.51
C VAL A 374 2.40 13.37 0.00
N VAL A 375 2.19 14.50 -0.69
CA VAL A 375 2.48 14.59 -2.13
C VAL A 375 3.93 14.21 -2.44
N LEU A 376 4.90 14.64 -1.61
CA LEU A 376 6.30 14.25 -1.79
C LEU A 376 6.51 12.74 -1.62
N THR A 377 5.78 12.10 -0.69
CA THR A 377 5.85 10.64 -0.51
C THR A 377 5.34 9.85 -1.72
N LEU A 378 4.50 10.45 -2.56
CA LEU A 378 3.96 9.83 -3.77
C LEU A 378 4.92 9.92 -4.96
N VAL A 379 6.04 10.64 -4.86
CA VAL A 379 7.00 10.78 -5.98
C VAL A 379 7.65 9.46 -6.34
N ALA A 380 8.14 8.70 -5.35
CA ALA A 380 8.83 7.43 -5.59
C ALA A 380 7.96 6.39 -6.33
N GLY A 381 6.64 6.42 -6.11
CA GLY A 381 5.69 5.48 -6.71
C GLY A 381 5.37 5.72 -8.19
N VAL A 382 5.88 6.77 -8.82
CA VAL A 382 5.56 7.10 -10.22
C VAL A 382 6.02 6.01 -11.19
N HIS A 383 7.15 5.34 -10.92
CA HIS A 383 7.61 4.22 -11.76
C HIS A 383 6.70 2.99 -11.67
N ASP A 384 6.17 2.71 -10.48
CA ASP A 384 5.26 1.58 -10.25
C ASP A 384 3.91 1.77 -10.95
N GLU A 385 3.55 3.02 -11.29
CA GLU A 385 2.32 3.38 -11.99
C GLU A 385 2.42 3.24 -13.52
N GLY A 386 3.61 2.91 -14.06
CA GLY A 386 3.79 2.60 -15.49
C GLY A 386 3.66 3.80 -16.44
N HIS A 387 3.94 5.02 -15.96
CA HIS A 387 3.89 6.22 -16.79
C HIS A 387 5.02 6.22 -17.84
N GLU A 388 4.67 6.38 -19.11
CA GLU A 388 5.64 6.57 -20.21
C GLU A 388 6.54 7.79 -19.96
N ASP A 389 6.01 8.83 -19.31
CA ASP A 389 6.69 10.08 -18.96
C ASP A 389 6.94 10.22 -17.44
N ALA A 390 7.45 9.16 -16.80
CA ALA A 390 7.67 9.11 -15.35
C ALA A 390 8.44 10.33 -14.78
N GLU A 391 9.48 10.80 -15.48
CA GLU A 391 10.27 11.97 -15.06
C GLU A 391 9.43 13.26 -15.02
N GLU A 392 8.53 13.44 -16.00
CA GLU A 392 7.65 14.61 -16.05
C GLU A 392 6.61 14.56 -14.93
N VAL A 393 5.98 13.40 -14.72
CA VAL A 393 5.01 13.20 -13.63
C VAL A 393 5.67 13.44 -12.27
N ALA A 394 6.87 12.89 -12.03
CA ALA A 394 7.63 13.13 -10.81
C ALA A 394 7.96 14.63 -10.63
N THR A 395 8.39 15.31 -11.69
CA THR A 395 8.67 16.76 -11.69
C THR A 395 7.43 17.56 -11.30
N GLN A 396 6.26 17.20 -11.83
CA GLN A 396 4.99 17.84 -11.51
C GLN A 396 4.57 17.57 -10.06
N ARG A 397 4.71 16.34 -9.54
CA ARG A 397 4.43 16.02 -8.12
C ARG A 397 5.32 16.82 -7.17
N VAL A 398 6.61 16.94 -7.46
CA VAL A 398 7.53 17.81 -6.68
C VAL A 398 7.08 19.26 -6.73
N ALA A 399 6.67 19.77 -7.90
CA ALA A 399 6.15 21.14 -8.01
C ALA A 399 4.85 21.37 -7.20
N ILE A 400 3.95 20.37 -7.13
CA ILE A 400 2.75 20.42 -6.28
C ILE A 400 3.15 20.47 -4.80
N ALA A 401 4.10 19.61 -4.37
CA ALA A 401 4.60 19.63 -2.99
C ALA A 401 5.20 20.99 -2.62
N GLU A 402 6.05 21.57 -3.48
CA GLU A 402 6.63 22.89 -3.31
C GLU A 402 5.57 24.01 -3.23
N ALA A 403 4.50 23.92 -4.04
CA ALA A 403 3.40 24.89 -4.01
C ALA A 403 2.61 24.82 -2.69
N GLN A 404 2.32 23.61 -2.20
CA GLN A 404 1.64 23.41 -0.92
C GLN A 404 2.52 23.83 0.26
N HIS A 405 3.83 23.58 0.20
CA HIS A 405 4.80 24.08 1.17
C HIS A 405 4.77 25.62 1.27
N ARG A 406 4.83 26.32 0.12
CA ARG A 406 4.72 27.79 0.07
C ARG A 406 3.40 28.29 0.64
N ARG A 407 2.28 27.61 0.31
CA ARG A 407 0.96 27.94 0.85
C ARG A 407 0.93 27.83 2.38
N ALA A 408 1.45 26.73 2.91
CA ALA A 408 1.56 26.51 4.35
C ALA A 408 2.42 27.59 5.04
N ALA A 409 3.48 28.07 4.38
CA ALA A 409 4.32 29.14 4.89
C ALA A 409 3.57 30.49 4.94
N VAL A 410 2.75 30.79 3.93
CA VAL A 410 1.86 31.96 3.95
C VAL A 410 0.85 31.86 5.08
N ASP A 411 0.25 30.69 5.32
CA ASP A 411 -0.69 30.50 6.42
C ASP A 411 -0.07 30.69 7.80
N LEU A 412 1.22 30.35 7.97
CA LEU A 412 1.97 30.65 9.20
C LEU A 412 2.13 32.16 9.42
N LEU A 413 2.38 32.91 8.35
CA LEU A 413 2.54 34.37 8.40
C LEU A 413 1.22 35.10 8.63
N THR A 414 0.12 34.56 8.13
CA THR A 414 -1.23 35.16 8.23
C THR A 414 -1.90 34.90 9.59
N ARG A 415 -1.17 34.28 10.54
CA ARG A 415 -1.54 34.14 11.96
C ARG A 415 -1.18 35.36 12.83
N ALA A 416 -0.62 36.42 12.24
CA ALA A 416 -0.37 37.71 12.89
C ALA A 416 -1.61 38.61 12.89
#